data_AF-A0A3B9SRP4-F1
#
_entry.id   AF-A0A3B9SRP4-F1
#
_cell.length_a   1.000
_cell.length_b   1.000
_cell.length_c   1.000
_cell.angle_alpha   90.00
_cell.angle_beta   90.00
_cell.angle_gamma   90.00
#
_symmetry.space_group_name_H-M   'P 1'
#
loop_
_entity.id
_entity.type
_entity.pdbx_description
1 polymer ?
#
loop_
_entity_poly.entity_id
_entity_poly.type
_entity_poly.pdbx_seq_one_letter_code
_entity_poly.pdbx_strand_id
1 'polypeptide(L)'
;MLVGTDTTLALRCPDCGRLGLYTISRFDFCREKVKEIVCPCGAVALVISTRNHKAYWLEIGCAVCEAMHLFRFSPHELFTPDITHILCHE
;
A
#
# COMPACT_ATOMS: atom_id res chain seq x y z
N MET A 1 15.16 17.51 -13.82
CA MET A 1 15.32 16.26 -13.05
C MET A 1 13.93 15.83 -12.59
N LEU A 2 13.34 14.80 -13.20
CA LEU A 2 12.07 14.23 -12.75
C LEU A 2 12.37 13.38 -11.51
N VAL A 3 11.84 13.79 -10.36
CA VAL A 3 11.87 12.96 -9.16
C VAL A 3 10.72 11.97 -9.30
N GLY A 4 11.04 10.69 -9.49
CA GLY A 4 10.06 9.62 -9.39
C GLY A 4 9.41 9.68 -8.02
N THR A 5 8.10 9.82 -7.99
CA THR A 5 7.30 9.86 -6.74
C THR A 5 6.25 8.77 -6.73
N ASP A 6 6.17 8.03 -7.82
CA ASP A 6 5.31 6.90 -8.04
C ASP A 6 5.95 5.61 -7.51
N THR A 7 5.09 4.76 -6.97
CA THR A 7 5.43 3.41 -6.54
C THR A 7 4.29 2.50 -6.92
N THR A 8 4.63 1.36 -7.51
CA THR A 8 3.63 0.34 -7.87
C THR A 8 3.63 -0.75 -6.83
N LEU A 9 2.44 -1.02 -6.29
CA LEU A 9 2.18 -2.04 -5.29
C LEU A 9 1.51 -3.23 -5.96
N ALA A 10 2.09 -4.42 -5.77
CA ALA A 10 1.48 -5.68 -6.19
C ALA A 10 0.78 -6.31 -4.99
N LEU A 11 -0.55 -6.32 -5.00
CA LEU A 11 -1.37 -6.74 -3.86
C LEU A 11 -2.39 -7.78 -4.30
N ARG A 12 -2.52 -8.85 -3.52
CA ARG A 12 -3.62 -9.80 -3.69
C ARG A 12 -4.83 -9.30 -2.91
N CYS A 13 -5.97 -9.25 -3.57
CA CYS A 13 -7.23 -8.94 -2.89
C CYS A 13 -7.57 -10.06 -1.89
N PRO A 14 -7.90 -9.73 -0.63
CA PRO A 14 -8.29 -10.74 0.36
C PRO A 14 -9.57 -11.47 -0.01
N ASP A 15 -10.48 -10.81 -0.73
CA ASP A 15 -11.82 -11.32 -1.02
C ASP A 15 -11.88 -12.16 -2.30
N CYS A 16 -11.37 -11.63 -3.42
CA CYS A 16 -11.43 -12.32 -4.72
C CYS A 16 -10.11 -13.03 -5.13
N GLY A 17 -9.05 -12.90 -4.34
CA GLY A 17 -7.74 -13.53 -4.58
C GLY A 17 -6.96 -12.99 -5.79
N ARG A 18 -7.51 -12.03 -6.55
CA ARG A 18 -6.84 -11.45 -7.72
C ARG A 18 -5.64 -10.61 -7.32
N LEU A 19 -4.54 -10.77 -8.06
CA LEU A 19 -3.38 -9.89 -7.95
C LEU A 19 -3.65 -8.62 -8.75
N GLY A 20 -3.67 -7.47 -8.07
CA GLY A 20 -3.77 -6.15 -8.68
C GLY A 20 -2.44 -5.40 -8.57
N LEU A 21 -2.12 -4.64 -9.61
CA LEU A 21 -1.04 -3.66 -9.61
C LEU A 21 -1.66 -2.28 -9.42
N TYR A 22 -1.27 -1.60 -8.34
CA TYR A 22 -1.80 -0.30 -7.97
C TYR A 22 -0.67 0.69 -7.86
N THR A 23 -0.69 1.73 -8.68
CA THR A 23 0.31 2.79 -8.62
C THR A 23 -0.18 3.92 -7.71
N ILE A 24 0.65 4.29 -6.74
CA ILE A 24 0.44 5.43 -5.85
C ILE A 24 1.55 6.46 -6.07
N SER A 25 1.26 7.72 -5.82
CA SER A 25 2.24 8.79 -5.81
C SER A 25 2.33 9.44 -4.43
N ARG A 26 3.50 9.97 -4.05
CA ARG A 26 3.62 10.84 -2.86
C ARG A 26 2.62 11.99 -2.85
N PHE A 27 2.22 12.48 -4.03
CA PHE A 27 1.28 13.59 -4.16
C PHE A 27 -0.17 13.23 -3.82
N ASP A 28 -0.53 11.94 -3.90
CA ASP A 28 -1.86 11.48 -3.47
C ASP A 28 -2.15 11.83 -2.00
N PHE A 29 -1.09 11.92 -1.20
CA PHE A 29 -1.19 12.13 0.24
C PHE A 29 -1.12 13.61 0.65
N CYS A 30 -0.97 14.54 -0.30
CA CYS A 30 -0.79 15.97 0.01
C CYS A 30 -2.05 16.63 0.57
N ARG A 31 -3.24 16.17 0.16
CA ARG A 31 -4.54 16.67 0.65
C ARG A 31 -5.18 15.71 1.63
N GLU A 32 -5.16 14.43 1.28
CA GLU A 32 -5.78 13.37 2.07
C GLU A 32 -4.69 12.57 2.79
N LYS A 33 -4.83 12.40 4.09
CA LYS A 33 -3.84 11.65 4.89
C LYS A 33 -4.04 10.13 4.79
N VAL A 34 -5.12 9.70 4.17
CA VAL A 34 -5.52 8.32 4.00
C VAL A 34 -5.90 8.12 2.54
N LYS A 35 -5.46 7.02 1.95
CA LYS A 35 -5.84 6.60 0.60
C LYS A 35 -6.24 5.13 0.64
N GLU A 36 -7.45 4.86 0.18
CA GLU A 36 -7.97 3.50 0.06
C GLU A 36 -7.79 3.01 -1.37
N ILE A 37 -7.28 1.79 -1.50
CA ILE A 37 -7.12 1.11 -2.79
C ILE A 37 -8.18 0.03 -2.86
N VAL A 38 -9.10 0.20 -3.79
CA VAL A 38 -10.24 -0.69 -3.99
C VAL A 38 -9.95 -1.60 -5.18
N CYS A 39 -10.15 -2.90 -4.99
CA CYS A 39 -10.07 -3.90 -6.04
C CYS A 39 -11.27 -3.77 -7.00
N PRO A 40 -11.16 -4.16 -8.27
CA PRO A 40 -12.32 -4.19 -9.18
C PRO A 40 -13.52 -5.04 -8.70
N CYS A 41 -13.35 -5.92 -7.70
CA CYS A 41 -14.46 -6.63 -7.07
C CYS A 41 -15.24 -5.79 -6.04
N GLY A 42 -14.77 -4.59 -5.69
CA GLY A 42 -15.37 -3.71 -4.69
C GLY A 42 -14.76 -3.82 -3.28
N ALA A 43 -13.92 -4.84 -3.03
CA ALA A 43 -13.25 -4.99 -1.74
C ALA A 43 -12.05 -4.04 -1.61
N VAL A 44 -11.80 -3.56 -0.39
CA VAL A 44 -10.62 -2.75 -0.08
C VAL A 44 -9.40 -3.68 -0.01
N ALA A 45 -8.45 -3.47 -0.92
CA ALA A 45 -7.23 -4.28 -1.00
C ALA A 45 -6.12 -3.75 -0.07
N LEU A 46 -6.06 -2.44 0.12
CA LEU A 46 -5.06 -1.78 0.97
C LEU A 46 -5.57 -0.41 1.40
N VAL A 47 -5.33 -0.05 2.66
CA VAL A 47 -5.48 1.32 3.15
C VAL A 47 -4.10 1.86 3.49
N ILE A 48 -3.79 3.04 2.97
CA ILE A 48 -2.52 3.71 3.21
C ILE A 48 -2.80 4.98 3.99
N SER A 49 -2.30 5.08 5.21
CA SER A 49 -2.38 6.29 6.00
C SER A 49 -1.01 6.90 6.26
N THR A 50 -0.95 8.21 6.44
CA THR A 50 0.30 8.93 6.72
C THR A 50 0.13 10.01 7.77
N ARG A 51 1.21 10.25 8.52
CA ARG A 51 1.30 11.32 9.51
C ARG A 51 2.43 12.25 9.10
N ASN A 52 2.06 13.42 8.57
CA ASN A 52 2.96 14.47 8.11
C ASN A 52 4.03 13.97 7.10
N HIS A 53 3.71 12.97 6.27
CA HIS A 53 4.63 12.35 5.31
C HIS A 53 5.93 11.77 5.92
N LYS A 54 6.00 11.64 7.24
CA LYS A 54 7.17 11.10 7.96
C LYS A 54 7.14 9.57 8.09
N ALA A 55 5.94 9.01 8.08
CA ALA A 55 5.71 7.58 8.13
C ALA A 55 4.42 7.27 7.37
N TYR A 56 4.40 6.10 6.75
CA TYR A 56 3.26 5.52 6.06
C TYR A 56 2.90 4.21 6.75
N TRP A 57 1.61 4.03 6.99
CA TRP A 57 1.05 2.79 7.52
C TRP A 57 0.25 2.15 6.40
N LEU A 58 0.59 0.90 6.10
CA LEU A 58 -0.06 0.08 5.09
C LEU A 58 -0.86 -0.99 5.82
N GLU A 59 -2.17 -0.92 5.66
CA GLU A 59 -3.15 -1.82 6.24
C GLU A 59 -3.65 -2.77 5.15
N ILE A 60 -3.16 -4.01 5.17
CA ILE A 60 -3.39 -5.01 4.13
C ILE A 60 -4.14 -6.19 4.73
N GLY A 61 -5.28 -6.53 4.14
CA GLY A 61 -5.98 -7.78 4.46
C GLY A 61 -5.26 -8.97 3.83
N CYS A 62 -4.95 -9.99 4.62
CA CYS A 62 -4.32 -11.22 4.14
C CYS A 62 -5.36 -12.29 3.80
N ALA A 63 -5.32 -12.81 2.58
CA ALA A 63 -6.17 -13.93 2.17
C ALA A 63 -5.76 -15.28 2.81
N VAL A 64 -4.56 -15.36 3.41
CA VAL A 64 -3.99 -16.62 3.90
C VAL A 64 -4.31 -16.84 5.38
N CYS A 65 -4.04 -15.84 6.22
CA CYS A 65 -4.35 -15.91 7.66
C CYS A 65 -5.67 -15.22 8.03
N GLU A 66 -6.36 -14.63 7.05
CA GLU A 66 -7.62 -13.90 7.25
C GLU A 66 -7.50 -12.73 8.24
N ALA A 67 -6.26 -12.29 8.52
CA ALA A 67 -5.96 -11.18 9.42
C ALA A 67 -5.60 -9.90 8.64
N MET A 68 -5.69 -8.78 9.35
CA MET A 68 -5.29 -7.47 8.84
C MET A 68 -3.87 -7.17 9.34
N HIS A 69 -2.92 -7.04 8.41
CA HIS A 69 -1.55 -6.68 8.73
C HIS A 69 -1.33 -5.17 8.64
N LEU A 70 -0.65 -4.64 9.64
CA LEU A 70 -0.24 -3.24 9.70
C LEU A 70 1.28 -3.15 9.53
N PHE A 71 1.72 -2.66 8.38
CA PHE A 71 3.14 -2.41 8.11
C PHE A 71 3.44 -0.92 8.20
N ARG A 72 4.59 -0.58 8.79
CA ARG A 72 5.05 0.81 8.89
C ARG A 72 6.28 0.99 8.01
N PHE A 73 6.21 1.95 7.10
CA PHE A 73 7.31 2.32 6.21
C PHE A 73 7.70 3.78 6.39
N SER A 74 8.99 4.07 6.27
CA SER A 74 9.46 5.43 6.04
C SER A 74 9.16 5.88 4.60
N PRO A 75 9.08 7.20 4.32
CA PRO A 75 8.97 7.72 2.96
C PRO A 75 10.08 7.22 2.03
N HIS A 76 11.27 6.94 2.57
CA HIS A 76 12.35 6.39 1.77
C HIS A 76 12.02 4.94 1.38
N GLU A 77 11.73 4.07 2.35
CA GLU A 77 11.41 2.66 2.06
C GLU A 77 10.23 2.50 1.10
N LEU A 78 9.18 3.33 1.23
CA LEU A 78 7.99 3.19 0.40
C LEU A 78 8.18 3.69 -1.04
N PHE A 79 8.97 4.74 -1.26
CA PHE A 79 9.09 5.41 -2.57
C PHE A 79 10.47 5.25 -3.25
N THR A 80 11.34 4.39 -2.70
CA THR A 80 12.61 4.05 -3.34
C THR A 80 12.36 3.01 -4.44
N PRO A 81 13.13 3.01 -5.54
CA PRO A 81 13.00 2.02 -6.62
C PRO A 81 13.33 0.57 -6.23
N ASP A 82 13.59 0.29 -4.95
CA ASP A 82 13.93 -1.06 -4.47
C ASP A 82 12.67 -1.87 -4.16
N ILE A 83 12.69 -3.17 -4.50
CA ILE A 83 11.54 -4.04 -4.31
C ILE A 83 11.45 -4.44 -2.84
N THR A 84 10.48 -3.87 -2.14
CA THR A 84 10.19 -4.24 -0.75
C THR A 84 9.14 -5.34 -0.70
N HIS A 85 9.53 -6.50 -0.17
CA HIS A 85 8.61 -7.63 0.02
C HIS A 85 7.88 -7.52 1.36
N ILE A 86 6.56 -7.66 1.31
CA ILE A 86 5.70 -7.71 2.49
C ILE A 86 5.25 -9.16 2.66
N LEU A 87 5.60 -9.77 3.79
CA LEU A 87 5.31 -11.17 4.08
C LEU A 87 4.39 -11.27 5.29
N CYS A 88 3.43 -12.19 5.20
CA CYS A 88 2.72 -12.69 6.37
C CYS A 88 3.68 -13.55 7.19
N HIS A 89 3.76 -13.31 8.50
CA HIS A 89 4.67 -14.01 9.42
C HIS A 89 3.93 -14.86 10.47
N GLU A 90 2.64 -15.12 10.24
CA GLU A 90 1.83 -16.05 11.04
C GLU A 90 2.00 -17.51 10.59
#